data_AF-A0ABD4K3U3-F1
#
_entry.id   AF-A0ABD4K3U3-F1
#
_cell.length_a   1.000
_cell.length_b   1.000
_cell.length_c   1.000
_cell.angle_alpha   90.00
_cell.angle_beta   90.00
_cell.angle_gamma   90.00
#
_symmetry.space_group_name_H-M   'P 1'
#
loop_
_entity.id
_entity.type
_entity.pdbx_description
1 polymer ?
#
loop_
_entity_poly.entity_id
_entity_poly.type
_entity_poly.pdbx_seq_one_letter_code
_entity_poly.pdbx_strand_id
1 'polypeptide(L)'
;LKQCRERGLLAPITDVVKRGALYIGWSAGANLACPTIRTTNDMPIVDPQGFDALNLFPLQINPHFTNALPEGHKGETREQRIRELLVVAPELTIIGLPEGNWITVSKGHATLGGPNTTYVFKAGEEAVPLEAGHRF
;
A
#
# COMPACT_ATOMS: atom_id res chain seq x y z
N LEU A 1 6.15 -11.84 -0.12
CA LEU A 1 7.31 -11.44 0.72
C LEU A 1 8.23 -12.60 1.08
N LYS A 2 7.74 -13.63 1.83
CA LYS A 2 8.54 -14.79 2.27
C LYS A 2 9.52 -15.35 1.23
N GLN A 3 9.00 -15.76 0.07
CA GLN A 3 9.83 -16.33 -1.01
C GLN A 3 10.89 -15.36 -1.56
N CYS A 4 10.55 -14.07 -1.70
CA CYS A 4 11.52 -13.06 -2.14
C CYS A 4 12.65 -12.89 -1.11
N ARG A 5 12.32 -12.95 0.19
CA ARG A 5 13.33 -12.88 1.26
C ARG A 5 14.21 -14.12 1.31
N GLU A 6 13.61 -15.31 1.36
CA GLU A 6 14.35 -16.58 1.44
C GLU A 6 15.28 -16.82 0.25
N ARG A 7 14.92 -16.29 -0.93
CA ARG A 7 15.74 -16.36 -2.14
C ARG A 7 16.74 -15.21 -2.26
N GLY A 8 16.83 -14.32 -1.27
CA GLY A 8 17.74 -13.18 -1.27
C GLY A 8 17.44 -12.13 -2.34
N LEU A 9 16.18 -12.01 -2.79
CA LEU A 9 15.79 -11.20 -3.96
C LEU A 9 15.35 -9.77 -3.62
N LEU A 10 15.03 -9.46 -2.35
CA LEU A 10 14.55 -8.11 -1.98
C LEU A 10 15.56 -7.02 -2.36
N ALA A 11 16.81 -7.15 -1.90
CA ALA A 11 17.85 -6.16 -2.20
C ALA A 11 18.22 -6.10 -3.70
N PRO A 12 18.41 -7.23 -4.42
CA PRO A 12 18.62 -7.20 -5.87
C PRO A 12 17.49 -6.53 -6.65
N ILE A 13 16.23 -6.78 -6.31
CA ILE A 13 15.08 -6.13 -6.96
C ILE A 13 15.13 -4.61 -6.71
N THR A 14 15.32 -4.20 -5.46
CA THR A 14 15.42 -2.77 -5.13
C THR A 14 16.57 -2.08 -5.87
N ASP A 15 17.72 -2.74 -5.96
CA ASP A 15 18.90 -2.21 -6.65
C ASP A 15 18.66 -2.02 -8.15
N VAL A 16 18.13 -3.02 -8.86
CA VAL A 16 17.88 -2.88 -10.31
C VAL A 16 16.83 -1.82 -10.63
N VAL A 17 15.80 -1.68 -9.79
CA VAL A 17 14.77 -0.64 -9.96
C VAL A 17 15.37 0.74 -9.71
N LYS A 18 16.20 0.91 -8.67
CA LYS A 18 16.92 2.16 -8.41
C LYS A 18 17.90 2.53 -9.53
N ARG A 19 18.42 1.53 -10.27
CA ARG A 19 19.23 1.73 -11.48
C ARG A 19 18.42 2.01 -12.76
N GLY A 20 17.09 2.12 -12.66
CA GLY A 20 16.21 2.54 -13.75
C GLY A 20 15.37 1.43 -14.37
N ALA A 21 15.41 0.20 -13.84
CA ALA A 21 14.46 -0.83 -14.28
C ALA A 21 13.03 -0.45 -13.91
N LEU A 22 12.09 -0.70 -14.82
CA LEU A 22 10.66 -0.48 -14.57
C LEU A 22 10.13 -1.54 -13.60
N TYR A 23 9.56 -1.10 -12.47
CA TYR A 23 8.79 -1.94 -11.57
C TYR A 23 7.31 -1.88 -11.92
N ILE A 24 6.68 -3.04 -12.15
CA ILE A 24 5.23 -3.17 -12.30
C ILE A 24 4.74 -4.15 -11.23
N GLY A 25 3.83 -3.71 -10.38
CA GLY A 25 3.20 -4.54 -9.36
C GLY A 25 1.73 -4.18 -9.21
N TRP A 26 0.89 -5.20 -9.14
CA TRP A 26 -0.55 -5.07 -8.86
C TRP A 26 -0.88 -5.81 -7.58
N SER A 27 -1.90 -5.35 -6.83
CA SER A 27 -2.35 -6.00 -5.59
C SER A 27 -1.17 -6.26 -4.62
N ALA A 28 -0.85 -7.50 -4.31
CA ALA A 28 0.32 -7.88 -3.49
C ALA A 28 1.66 -7.32 -4.00
N GLY A 29 1.82 -7.12 -5.31
CA GLY A 29 2.99 -6.43 -5.87
C GLY A 29 3.03 -4.95 -5.50
N ALA A 30 1.88 -4.27 -5.43
CA ALA A 30 1.82 -2.89 -4.95
C ALA A 30 2.16 -2.79 -3.45
N ASN A 31 1.71 -3.76 -2.63
CA ASN A 31 2.15 -3.83 -1.23
C ASN A 31 3.67 -4.03 -1.13
N LEU A 32 4.24 -4.91 -1.94
CA LEU A 32 5.67 -5.23 -1.90
C LEU A 32 6.56 -4.03 -2.29
N ALA A 33 6.05 -3.08 -3.08
CA ALA A 33 6.76 -1.85 -3.44
C ALA A 33 6.87 -0.85 -2.26
N CYS A 34 6.00 -0.92 -1.26
CA CYS A 34 5.97 -0.01 -0.11
C CYS A 34 7.14 -0.29 0.88
N PRO A 35 7.29 0.49 1.97
CA PRO A 35 8.32 0.21 2.98
C PRO A 35 8.07 -1.10 3.73
N THR A 36 6.79 -1.46 3.94
CA THR A 36 6.40 -2.71 4.60
C THR A 36 5.11 -3.27 3.97
N ILE A 37 4.75 -4.51 4.29
CA ILE A 37 3.44 -5.09 3.91
C ILE A 37 2.33 -4.89 4.97
N ARG A 38 2.50 -3.98 5.95
CA ARG A 38 1.58 -3.78 7.08
C ARG A 38 0.15 -3.36 6.72
N THR A 39 -0.08 -2.96 5.47
CA THR A 39 -1.41 -2.58 4.93
C THR A 39 -1.97 -3.58 3.92
N THR A 40 -1.43 -4.81 3.85
CA THR A 40 -2.07 -5.88 3.06
C THR A 40 -3.40 -6.31 3.68
N ASN A 41 -4.32 -6.79 2.85
CA ASN A 41 -5.56 -7.44 3.29
C ASN A 41 -5.44 -8.97 3.31
N ASP A 42 -4.29 -9.50 2.90
CA ASP A 42 -4.06 -10.93 2.80
C ASP A 42 -4.04 -11.58 4.19
N MET A 43 -4.53 -12.82 4.25
CA MET A 43 -4.42 -13.64 5.45
C MET A 43 -2.95 -14.07 5.67
N PRO A 44 -2.44 -14.05 6.92
CA PRO A 44 -1.06 -14.41 7.22
C PRO A 44 -0.85 -15.95 7.21
N ILE A 45 -0.94 -16.57 6.04
CA ILE A 45 -0.86 -18.03 5.88
C ILE A 45 0.55 -18.60 6.11
N VAL A 46 1.58 -17.76 6.04
CA VAL A 46 2.99 -18.11 6.29
C VAL A 46 3.71 -16.94 6.92
N ASP A 47 4.69 -17.20 7.79
CA ASP A 47 5.54 -16.16 8.37
C ASP A 47 6.59 -15.69 7.34
N PRO A 48 6.60 -14.40 6.96
CA PRO A 48 7.63 -13.87 6.07
C PRO A 48 8.99 -13.65 6.74
N GLN A 49 9.10 -13.77 8.08
CA GLN A 49 10.26 -13.39 8.89
C GLN A 49 10.55 -11.88 8.85
N GLY A 50 9.53 -11.07 9.14
CA GLY A 50 9.57 -9.60 9.10
C GLY A 50 8.67 -8.99 8.02
N PHE A 51 8.23 -7.75 8.23
CA PHE A 51 7.27 -7.09 7.33
C PHE A 51 7.88 -6.03 6.41
N ASP A 52 9.17 -5.73 6.54
CA ASP A 52 9.93 -4.89 5.60
C ASP A 52 9.82 -5.44 4.18
N ALA A 53 9.69 -4.53 3.22
CA ALA A 53 9.48 -4.84 1.81
C ALA A 53 10.51 -4.09 0.93
N LEU A 54 10.20 -3.77 -0.33
CA LEU A 54 11.19 -3.25 -1.27
C LEU A 54 11.54 -1.77 -1.04
N ASN A 55 10.67 -1.02 -0.36
CA ASN A 55 10.85 0.41 -0.07
C ASN A 55 11.16 1.23 -1.35
N LEU A 56 10.42 0.96 -2.42
CA LEU A 56 10.48 1.65 -3.71
C LEU A 56 9.51 2.82 -3.78
N PHE A 57 8.39 2.73 -3.06
CA PHE A 57 7.40 3.77 -2.88
C PHE A 57 7.33 4.15 -1.40
N PRO A 58 7.41 5.44 -1.02
CA PRO A 58 7.64 5.84 0.37
C PRO A 58 6.40 5.77 1.26
N LEU A 59 5.20 5.73 0.68
CA LEU A 59 3.94 5.67 1.43
C LEU A 59 3.43 4.23 1.50
N GLN A 60 2.49 3.96 2.42
CA GLN A 60 1.83 2.66 2.47
C GLN A 60 0.62 2.64 1.54
N ILE A 61 0.43 1.53 0.82
CA ILE A 61 -0.76 1.29 0.01
C ILE A 61 -1.60 0.21 0.68
N ASN A 62 -2.87 0.50 0.96
CA ASN A 62 -3.91 -0.50 1.17
C ASN A 62 -4.63 -0.72 -0.17
N PRO A 63 -4.29 -1.76 -0.95
CA PRO A 63 -4.95 -2.04 -2.21
C PRO A 63 -6.35 -2.59 -1.96
N HIS A 64 -7.19 -2.67 -3.00
CA HIS A 64 -8.57 -3.15 -2.89
C HIS A 64 -9.33 -2.41 -1.78
N PHE A 65 -9.09 -1.09 -1.68
CA PHE A 65 -9.72 -0.30 -0.63
C PHE A 65 -11.22 -0.20 -0.90
N THR A 66 -11.99 -0.61 0.11
CA THR A 66 -13.41 -0.33 0.24
C THR A 66 -13.72 -0.28 1.72
N ASN A 67 -14.54 0.68 2.14
CA ASN A 67 -15.05 0.73 3.51
C ASN A 67 -16.41 0.03 3.66
N ALA A 68 -16.95 -0.51 2.56
CA ALA A 68 -18.19 -1.26 2.58
C ALA A 68 -18.01 -2.61 3.30
N LEU A 69 -19.03 -3.01 4.04
CA LEU A 69 -19.14 -4.30 4.70
C LEU A 69 -20.44 -4.98 4.30
N PRO A 70 -20.52 -6.33 4.34
CA PRO A 70 -21.79 -7.04 4.22
C PRO A 70 -22.80 -6.56 5.27
N GLU A 71 -24.09 -6.59 4.91
CA GLU A 71 -25.15 -6.19 5.84
C GLU A 71 -25.12 -7.04 7.13
N GLY A 72 -25.19 -6.38 8.29
CA GLY A 72 -25.13 -7.04 9.59
C GLY A 72 -23.72 -7.49 10.04
N HIS A 73 -22.67 -7.24 9.25
CA HIS A 73 -21.30 -7.55 9.66
C HIS A 73 -20.84 -6.63 10.81
N LYS A 74 -20.25 -7.20 11.85
CA LYS A 74 -19.79 -6.49 13.07
C LYS A 74 -18.26 -6.47 13.24
N GLY A 75 -17.53 -7.08 12.32
CA GLY A 75 -16.07 -6.96 12.27
C GLY A 75 -15.64 -5.55 11.88
N GLU A 76 -14.34 -5.29 12.03
CA GLU A 76 -13.78 -3.97 11.79
C GLU A 76 -13.90 -3.58 10.31
N THR A 77 -14.29 -2.33 10.06
CA THR A 77 -14.23 -1.72 8.73
C THR A 77 -12.79 -1.60 8.26
N ARG A 78 -12.59 -1.36 6.96
CA ARG A 78 -11.23 -1.16 6.44
C ARG A 78 -10.56 0.05 7.07
N GLU A 79 -11.30 1.14 7.23
CA GLU A 79 -10.79 2.33 7.89
C GLU A 79 -10.41 2.05 9.34
N GLN A 80 -11.22 1.33 10.12
CA GLN A 80 -10.90 1.00 11.51
C GLN A 80 -9.54 0.28 11.62
N ARG A 81 -9.27 -0.71 10.77
CA ARG A 81 -7.98 -1.41 10.74
C ARG A 81 -6.80 -0.48 10.37
N ILE A 82 -7.02 0.43 9.43
CA ILE A 82 -6.03 1.46 9.06
C ILE A 82 -5.77 2.40 10.24
N ARG A 83 -6.82 2.79 10.99
CA ARG A 83 -6.69 3.65 12.18
C ARG A 83 -5.92 2.96 13.30
N GLU A 84 -6.11 1.65 13.51
CA GLU A 84 -5.29 0.87 14.46
C GLU A 84 -3.80 0.91 14.09
N LEU A 85 -3.47 0.75 12.80
CA LEU A 85 -2.09 0.89 12.34
C LEU A 85 -1.53 2.30 12.59
N LEU A 86 -2.34 3.34 12.40
CA LEU A 86 -1.94 4.73 12.69
C LEU A 86 -1.80 5.02 14.19
N VAL A 87 -2.38 4.22 15.09
CA VAL A 87 -2.11 4.32 16.54
C VAL A 87 -0.69 3.84 16.85
N VAL A 88 -0.27 2.72 16.26
CA VAL A 88 1.06 2.12 16.53
C VAL A 88 2.19 2.68 15.65
N ALA A 89 1.84 3.34 14.55
CA ALA A 89 2.76 3.96 13.60
C ALA A 89 2.19 5.30 13.09
N PRO A 90 2.13 6.32 13.96
CA PRO A 90 1.46 7.60 13.67
C PRO A 90 2.14 8.44 12.58
N GLU A 91 3.40 8.14 12.25
CA GLU A 91 4.15 8.79 11.17
C GLU A 91 3.71 8.36 9.76
N LEU A 92 2.92 7.28 9.64
CA LEU A 92 2.54 6.74 8.35
C LEU A 92 1.51 7.61 7.65
N THR A 93 1.65 7.70 6.32
CA THR A 93 0.57 8.06 5.41
C THR A 93 0.14 6.79 4.68
N ILE A 94 -1.14 6.46 4.77
CA ILE A 94 -1.72 5.25 4.17
C ILE A 94 -2.69 5.67 3.07
N ILE A 95 -2.49 5.11 1.87
CA ILE A 95 -3.35 5.33 0.71
C ILE A 95 -4.30 4.14 0.59
N GLY A 96 -5.58 4.36 0.85
CA GLY A 96 -6.66 3.46 0.49
C GLY A 96 -6.91 3.55 -1.02
N LEU A 97 -6.29 2.66 -1.78
CA LEU A 97 -6.36 2.63 -3.23
C LEU A 97 -7.47 1.65 -3.69
N PRO A 98 -8.59 2.14 -4.23
CA PRO A 98 -9.69 1.28 -4.64
C PRO A 98 -9.30 0.44 -5.86
N GLU A 99 -10.07 -0.63 -6.12
CA GLU A 99 -9.93 -1.39 -7.37
C GLU A 99 -10.15 -0.48 -8.59
N GLY A 100 -9.43 -0.75 -9.68
CA GLY A 100 -9.45 0.10 -10.88
C GLY A 100 -8.54 1.34 -10.81
N ASN A 101 -7.99 1.68 -9.64
CA ASN A 101 -7.01 2.75 -9.50
C ASN A 101 -5.57 2.24 -9.48
N TRP A 102 -4.63 3.13 -9.78
CA TRP A 102 -3.19 2.88 -9.77
C TRP A 102 -2.41 4.14 -9.39
N ILE A 103 -1.13 3.96 -9.04
CA ILE A 103 -0.18 5.06 -8.88
C ILE A 103 0.97 4.83 -9.84
N THR A 104 1.27 5.82 -10.68
CA THR A 104 2.42 5.80 -11.57
C THR A 104 3.51 6.69 -11.01
N VAL A 105 4.69 6.12 -10.75
CA VAL A 105 5.88 6.88 -10.40
C VAL A 105 6.75 7.01 -11.65
N SER A 106 6.89 8.23 -12.17
CA SER A 106 7.70 8.51 -13.36
C SER A 106 8.31 9.89 -13.28
N LYS A 107 9.59 10.01 -13.69
CA LYS A 107 10.33 11.28 -13.70
C LYS A 107 10.28 12.03 -12.35
N GLY A 108 10.34 11.29 -11.24
CA GLY A 108 10.33 11.86 -9.89
C GLY A 108 8.95 12.28 -9.36
N HIS A 109 7.87 12.01 -10.09
CA HIS A 109 6.51 12.31 -9.65
C HIS A 109 5.70 11.04 -9.47
N ALA A 110 4.99 10.94 -8.34
CA ALA A 110 3.99 9.92 -8.08
C ALA A 110 2.59 10.49 -8.38
N THR A 111 1.92 9.97 -9.40
CA THR A 111 0.63 10.47 -9.86
C THR A 111 -0.45 9.40 -9.68
N LEU A 112 -1.56 9.79 -9.05
CA LEU A 112 -2.76 8.97 -8.92
C LEU A 112 -3.49 8.85 -10.26
N GLY A 113 -3.91 7.64 -10.61
CA GLY A 113 -4.76 7.36 -11.76
C GLY A 113 -5.89 6.39 -11.44
N GLY A 114 -6.86 6.32 -12.34
CA GLY A 114 -8.06 5.50 -12.20
C GLY A 114 -9.34 6.32 -12.02
N PRO A 115 -10.52 5.71 -12.16
CA PRO A 115 -11.78 6.42 -12.20
C PRO A 115 -12.44 6.64 -10.83
N ASN A 116 -11.92 6.03 -9.76
CA ASN A 116 -12.58 5.98 -8.46
C ASN A 116 -11.91 6.91 -7.44
N THR A 117 -12.65 7.34 -6.42
CA THR A 117 -12.09 8.14 -5.31
C THR A 117 -11.10 7.32 -4.48
N THR A 118 -9.88 7.83 -4.33
CA THR A 118 -8.85 7.30 -3.42
C THR A 118 -8.93 8.02 -2.09
N TYR A 119 -8.62 7.34 -0.99
CA TYR A 119 -8.59 7.98 0.33
C TYR A 119 -7.18 7.97 0.92
N VAL A 120 -6.79 9.08 1.55
CA VAL A 120 -5.55 9.19 2.32
C VAL A 120 -5.88 9.27 3.81
N PHE A 121 -5.17 8.46 4.59
CA PHE A 121 -5.30 8.38 6.04
C PHE A 121 -3.98 8.77 6.70
N LYS A 122 -4.08 9.66 7.68
CA LYS A 122 -3.00 10.07 8.60
C LYS A 122 -3.52 10.07 10.04
N ALA A 123 -2.61 9.96 11.00
CA ALA A 123 -2.99 9.92 12.41
C ALA A 123 -3.64 11.23 12.84
N GLY A 124 -4.82 11.15 13.48
CA GLY A 124 -5.56 12.34 13.96
C GLY A 124 -6.22 13.19 12.87
N GLU A 125 -6.18 12.78 11.61
CA GLU A 125 -6.79 13.51 10.48
C GLU A 125 -7.98 12.73 9.90
N GLU A 126 -9.04 13.44 9.51
CA GLU A 126 -10.14 12.86 8.72
C GLU A 126 -9.62 12.30 7.38
N ALA A 127 -10.30 11.28 6.85
CA ALA A 127 -9.89 10.68 5.58
C ALA A 127 -10.01 11.70 4.43
N VAL A 128 -8.93 11.91 3.68
CA VAL A 128 -8.90 12.90 2.60
C VAL A 128 -9.20 12.21 1.26
N PRO A 129 -10.30 12.56 0.55
CA PRO A 129 -10.57 12.03 -0.78
C PRO A 129 -9.64 12.67 -1.82
N LEU A 130 -9.12 11.86 -2.73
CA LEU A 130 -8.27 12.23 -3.84
C LEU A 130 -8.81 11.64 -5.14
N GLU A 131 -8.66 12.41 -6.21
CA GLU A 131 -9.09 12.02 -7.56
C GLU A 131 -7.88 11.88 -8.50
N ALA A 132 -8.12 11.27 -9.66
CA ALA A 132 -7.09 11.10 -10.69
C ALA A 132 -6.39 12.42 -11.04
N GLY A 133 -5.07 12.34 -11.26
CA GLY A 133 -4.21 13.48 -11.52
C GLY A 133 -3.60 14.11 -10.26
N HIS A 134 -4.02 13.71 -9.06
CA HIS A 134 -3.33 14.10 -7.83
C HIS A 134 -1.85 13.68 -7.88
N ARG A 135 -0.97 14.57 -7.41
CA ARG A 135 0.47 14.32 -7.29
C ARG A 135 0.81 14.24 -5.81
N PHE A 136 1.33 13.08 -5.40
CA PHE A 136 1.81 12.84 -4.03
C PHE A 136 3.17 13.48 -3.79
#